data_AF-A0A838Q177-F1
#
_entry.id   AF-A0A838Q177-F1
#
_cell.length_a   1.000
_cell.length_b   1.000
_cell.length_c   1.000
_cell.angle_alpha   90.00
_cell.angle_beta   90.00
_cell.angle_gamma   90.00
#
_symmetry.space_group_name_H-M   'P 1'
#
loop_
_entity.id
_entity.type
_entity.pdbx_description
1 polymer ?
#
loop_
_entity_poly.entity_id
_entity_poly.type
_entity_poly.pdbx_seq_one_letter_code
_entity_poly.pdbx_strand_id
1 'polypeptide(L)'
;MAHRPAASRDPPMPVRSPLRSRWSQPWSRGFSHTPYAICGYSQQALHPRVRRADVAVVRRWLPVLLACALSAAGCSQLVQVEAVPLRAKPASVAEQTLVYASDGSVIATLRVQNRVIIGRDDVPQVLIDAVLGAEDRRFYRHDGIDLRAIARAAIANQRAGTVVQGGSTITQQLVKNRYFP
;
A
#
# COMPACT_ATOMS: atom_id res chain seq x y z
N MET A 1 -15.79 -46.87 -19.45
CA MET A 1 -16.99 -46.58 -20.26
C MET A 1 -16.78 -45.21 -20.88
N ALA A 2 -16.44 -45.20 -22.17
CA ALA A 2 -15.98 -44.04 -22.92
C ALA A 2 -17.15 -43.44 -23.70
N HIS A 3 -17.25 -42.10 -23.80
CA HIS A 3 -17.87 -41.45 -24.96
C HIS A 3 -17.21 -40.09 -25.23
N ARG A 4 -16.91 -39.90 -26.52
CA ARG A 4 -16.10 -38.86 -27.18
C ARG A 4 -16.86 -37.55 -27.42
N PRO A 5 -16.16 -36.43 -27.74
CA PRO A 5 -16.77 -35.18 -28.19
C PRO A 5 -17.10 -35.19 -29.69
N ALA A 6 -18.12 -34.43 -30.10
CA ALA A 6 -18.52 -34.25 -31.49
C ALA A 6 -17.89 -32.96 -32.07
N ALA A 7 -17.12 -33.13 -33.14
CA ALA A 7 -16.62 -32.07 -34.02
C ALA A 7 -17.48 -32.05 -35.29
N SER A 8 -17.99 -30.87 -35.69
CA SER A 8 -18.65 -30.66 -36.98
C SER A 8 -17.65 -30.05 -37.98
N ARG A 9 -17.55 -30.72 -39.13
CA ARG A 9 -16.70 -30.42 -40.29
C ARG A 9 -17.50 -29.61 -41.30
N ASP A 10 -16.83 -28.72 -42.05
CA ASP A 10 -17.28 -28.28 -43.37
C ASP A 10 -16.17 -28.46 -44.43
N PRO A 11 -16.52 -28.72 -45.73
CA PRO A 11 -15.67 -29.33 -46.77
C PRO A 11 -14.84 -28.34 -47.66
N PRO A 12 -13.96 -28.83 -48.58
CA PRO A 12 -12.83 -28.08 -49.14
C PRO A 12 -13.02 -27.47 -50.56
N MET A 13 -12.23 -26.42 -50.83
CA MET A 13 -11.56 -25.91 -52.06
C MET A 13 -12.26 -25.94 -53.44
N PRO A 14 -11.87 -24.98 -54.32
CA PRO A 14 -11.48 -25.39 -55.66
C PRO A 14 -10.08 -24.91 -56.07
N VAL A 15 -9.36 -25.86 -56.66
CA VAL A 15 -8.12 -25.75 -57.42
C VAL A 15 -8.40 -25.18 -58.80
N ARG A 16 -7.56 -24.25 -59.30
CA ARG A 16 -7.26 -24.10 -60.75
C ARG A 16 -5.82 -23.68 -61.00
N SER A 17 -5.03 -24.61 -61.53
CA SER A 17 -3.87 -24.40 -62.42
C SER A 17 -4.37 -24.41 -63.89
N PRO A 18 -3.57 -24.41 -64.98
CA PRO A 18 -2.10 -24.31 -65.13
C PRO A 18 -1.65 -23.40 -66.32
N LEU A 19 -0.35 -23.50 -66.69
CA LEU A 19 0.24 -23.29 -68.04
C LEU A 19 1.03 -22.00 -68.36
N ARG A 20 2.34 -22.06 -68.04
CA ARG A 20 3.51 -21.99 -68.93
C ARG A 20 3.32 -21.44 -70.37
N SER A 21 4.12 -20.41 -70.71
CA SER A 21 4.84 -20.28 -72.00
C SER A 21 5.95 -19.21 -71.89
N ARG A 22 7.25 -19.53 -71.99
CA ARG A 22 8.09 -19.82 -73.17
C ARG A 22 8.52 -18.55 -73.96
N TRP A 23 9.82 -18.20 -73.84
CA TRP A 23 10.74 -17.43 -74.73
C TRP A 23 10.37 -15.97 -75.05
N SER A 24 11.28 -14.98 -75.18
CA SER A 24 12.56 -14.93 -75.91
C SER A 24 13.45 -13.73 -75.50
N GLN A 25 14.78 -13.95 -75.61
CA GLN A 25 15.96 -13.06 -75.54
C GLN A 25 15.88 -11.80 -76.49
N PRO A 26 16.79 -10.77 -76.51
CA PRO A 26 18.27 -10.91 -76.42
C PRO A 26 19.15 -9.77 -75.83
N TRP A 27 20.44 -10.12 -75.68
CA TRP A 27 21.60 -9.28 -75.38
C TRP A 27 21.72 -7.97 -76.20
N SER A 28 22.17 -6.91 -75.53
CA SER A 28 22.99 -5.86 -76.15
C SER A 28 24.02 -5.30 -75.17
N ARG A 29 25.20 -5.06 -75.74
CA ARG A 29 26.51 -4.77 -75.15
C ARG A 29 26.57 -3.45 -74.37
N GLY A 30 27.51 -3.38 -73.42
CA GLY A 30 27.97 -2.13 -72.81
C GLY A 30 29.13 -2.34 -71.87
N PHE A 31 30.36 -2.34 -72.40
CA PHE A 31 31.60 -2.20 -71.65
C PHE A 31 31.75 -0.76 -71.16
N SER A 32 32.02 -0.55 -69.88
CA SER A 32 32.89 0.56 -69.43
C SER A 32 33.42 0.29 -68.01
N HIS A 33 34.71 0.60 -67.85
CA HIS A 33 35.55 0.35 -66.70
C HIS A 33 35.24 1.22 -65.47
N THR A 34 35.84 0.79 -64.34
CA THR A 34 36.27 1.53 -63.12
C THR A 34 35.35 1.46 -61.89
N PRO A 35 35.88 1.70 -60.68
CA PRO A 35 36.89 0.92 -59.97
C PRO A 35 36.37 0.45 -58.59
N TYR A 36 37.19 -0.31 -57.85
CA TYR A 36 37.03 -0.69 -56.44
C TYR A 36 36.09 0.21 -55.60
N ALA A 37 34.89 -0.28 -55.32
CA ALA A 37 34.08 0.22 -54.21
C ALA A 37 34.33 -0.69 -53.01
N ILE A 38 35.13 -0.17 -52.07
CA ILE A 38 35.26 -0.66 -50.71
C ILE A 38 33.84 -0.86 -50.18
N CYS A 39 33.46 -2.12 -49.92
CA CYS A 39 32.21 -2.45 -49.25
C CYS A 39 32.31 -1.91 -47.82
N GLY A 40 31.86 -0.68 -47.65
CA GLY A 40 31.75 -0.03 -46.35
C GLY A 40 30.90 -0.91 -45.44
N TYR A 41 31.50 -1.32 -44.33
CA TYR A 41 30.78 -1.82 -43.18
C TYR A 41 29.76 -0.73 -42.80
N SER A 42 28.48 -0.95 -43.11
CA SER A 42 27.42 -0.06 -42.66
C SER A 42 27.33 -0.22 -41.14
N GLN A 43 28.04 0.64 -40.42
CA GLN A 43 27.83 0.89 -39.00
C GLN A 43 26.42 1.49 -38.87
N GLN A 44 25.41 0.64 -38.87
CA GLN A 44 24.10 0.99 -38.36
C GLN A 44 24.25 1.11 -36.85
N ALA A 45 24.72 2.28 -36.43
CA ALA A 45 24.72 2.68 -35.04
C ALA A 45 23.28 2.55 -34.53
N LEU A 46 23.07 1.57 -33.65
CA LEU A 46 21.88 1.46 -32.81
C LEU A 46 21.89 2.65 -31.86
N HIS A 47 21.56 3.85 -32.36
CA HIS A 47 21.33 5.01 -31.52
C HIS A 47 20.05 4.72 -30.73
N PRO A 48 20.11 4.59 -29.39
CA PRO A 48 18.90 4.50 -28.60
C PRO A 48 18.16 5.83 -28.77
N ARG A 49 17.09 5.82 -29.57
CA ARG A 49 16.20 6.98 -29.71
C ARG A 49 15.41 7.08 -28.41
N VAL A 50 15.97 7.79 -27.43
CA VAL A 50 15.19 8.33 -26.32
C VAL A 50 14.11 9.20 -26.97
N ARG A 51 12.84 8.77 -26.92
CA ARG A 51 11.79 9.50 -27.61
C ARG A 51 11.67 10.84 -26.88
N ARG A 52 11.57 11.95 -27.62
CA ARG A 52 11.41 13.29 -27.02
C ARG A 52 10.25 13.37 -26.02
N ALA A 53 9.24 12.50 -26.18
CA ALA A 53 8.14 12.31 -25.23
C ALA A 53 8.61 11.81 -23.85
N ASP A 54 9.60 10.92 -23.78
CA ASP A 54 10.15 10.37 -22.53
C ASP A 54 10.87 11.48 -21.75
N VAL A 55 11.62 12.35 -22.44
CA VAL A 55 12.30 13.51 -21.84
C VAL A 55 11.31 14.57 -21.35
N ALA A 56 10.20 14.79 -22.09
CA ALA A 56 9.17 15.75 -21.70
C ALA A 56 8.37 15.31 -20.47
N VAL A 57 8.07 14.01 -20.36
CA VAL A 57 7.40 13.43 -19.19
C VAL A 57 8.31 13.53 -17.97
N VAL A 58 9.58 13.13 -18.09
CA VAL A 58 10.55 13.25 -16.99
C VAL A 58 10.72 14.71 -16.56
N ARG A 59 10.88 15.65 -17.50
CA ARG A 59 10.99 17.08 -17.19
C ARG A 59 9.74 17.65 -16.53
N ARG A 60 8.55 17.15 -16.86
CA ARG A 60 7.28 17.60 -16.27
C ARG A 60 7.13 17.16 -14.81
N TRP A 61 7.61 15.98 -14.47
CA TRP A 61 7.47 15.42 -13.11
C TRP A 61 8.69 15.66 -12.22
N LEU A 62 9.86 15.96 -12.79
CA LEU A 62 11.10 16.27 -12.06
C LEU A 62 10.92 17.35 -10.97
N PRO A 63 10.29 18.52 -11.21
CA PRO A 63 10.11 19.53 -10.15
C PRO A 63 9.15 19.05 -9.05
N VAL A 64 8.14 18.23 -9.38
CA VAL A 64 7.21 17.65 -8.39
C VAL A 64 7.94 16.65 -7.49
N LEU A 65 8.77 15.78 -8.09
CA LEU A 65 9.57 14.81 -7.36
C LEU A 65 10.65 15.48 -6.49
N LEU A 66 11.32 16.52 -7.00
CA LEU A 66 12.27 17.33 -6.22
C LEU A 66 11.59 18.06 -5.07
N ALA A 67 10.42 18.67 -5.30
CA ALA A 67 9.64 19.32 -4.26
C ALA A 67 9.20 18.32 -3.17
N CYS A 68 8.75 17.12 -3.56
CA CYS A 68 8.42 16.07 -2.60
C CYS A 68 9.66 15.59 -1.81
N ALA A 69 10.80 15.42 -2.46
CA ALA A 69 12.05 15.01 -1.82
C ALA A 69 12.57 16.06 -0.84
N LEU A 70 12.53 17.34 -1.21
CA LEU A 70 12.90 18.45 -0.32
C LEU A 70 11.92 18.59 0.86
N SER A 71 10.63 18.40 0.62
CA SER A 71 9.61 18.40 1.67
C SER A 71 9.83 17.23 2.65
N ALA A 72 10.17 16.05 2.14
CA ALA A 72 10.49 14.88 2.97
C ALA A 72 11.79 15.07 3.77
N ALA A 73 12.84 15.62 3.14
CA ALA A 73 14.10 15.95 3.80
C ALA A 73 13.92 17.03 4.88
N GLY A 74 13.15 18.08 4.60
CA GLY A 74 12.81 19.11 5.60
C GLY A 74 11.97 18.55 6.74
N CYS A 75 11.02 17.65 6.45
CA CYS A 75 10.23 16.98 7.48
C CYS A 75 11.10 16.09 8.40
N SER A 76 12.12 15.43 7.85
CA SER A 76 13.06 14.62 8.64
C SER A 76 13.91 15.43 9.61
N GLN A 77 14.13 16.73 9.34
CA GLN A 77 14.86 17.64 10.25
C GLN A 77 13.94 18.31 11.29
N LEU A 78 12.64 18.46 10.98
CA LEU A 78 11.64 19.03 11.88
C LEU A 78 11.06 17.99 12.85
N VAL A 79 11.10 16.71 12.49
CA VAL A 79 10.72 15.62 13.38
C VAL A 79 11.97 15.20 14.17
N GLN A 80 12.44 16.09 15.04
CA GLN A 80 13.19 15.64 16.20
C GLN A 80 12.17 14.87 17.06
N VAL A 81 12.11 13.54 16.90
CA VAL A 81 11.45 12.70 17.90
C VAL A 81 12.35 12.73 19.12
N GLU A 82 12.29 13.83 19.84
CA GLU A 82 12.83 13.90 21.17
C GLU A 82 12.07 12.82 21.94
N ALA A 83 12.77 11.75 22.29
CA ALA A 83 12.19 10.65 23.03
C ALA A 83 11.59 11.28 24.28
N VAL A 84 10.25 11.38 24.36
CA VAL A 84 9.57 11.89 25.54
C VAL A 84 10.11 11.05 26.68
N PRO A 85 10.92 11.63 27.59
CA PRO A 85 11.43 10.85 28.68
C PRO A 85 10.18 10.50 29.48
N LEU A 86 9.75 9.24 29.44
CA LEU A 86 8.68 8.70 30.29
C LEU A 86 9.21 8.65 31.73
N ARG A 87 9.61 9.81 32.24
CA ARG A 87 10.05 10.08 33.60
C ARG A 87 8.86 10.50 34.46
N ALA A 88 7.73 10.81 33.84
CA ALA A 88 6.45 10.92 34.51
C ALA A 88 6.06 9.53 35.05
N LYS A 89 5.91 9.42 36.38
CA LYS A 89 5.27 8.23 36.96
C LYS A 89 3.85 8.13 36.39
N PRO A 90 3.44 6.96 35.87
CA PRO A 90 2.10 6.80 35.36
C PRO A 90 1.10 7.07 36.51
N ALA A 91 0.13 7.97 36.29
CA ALA A 91 -0.73 8.51 37.35
C ALA A 91 -1.33 7.38 38.19
N SER A 92 -0.93 7.10 39.44
CA SER A 92 -1.26 5.85 40.17
C SER A 92 -2.70 5.40 39.92
N VAL A 93 -2.90 4.14 39.55
CA VAL A 93 -4.25 3.59 39.43
C VAL A 93 -4.83 3.75 40.87
N ALA A 94 -5.70 4.74 41.14
CA ALA A 94 -6.44 4.90 42.41
C ALA A 94 -7.49 3.80 42.64
N GLU A 95 -7.22 2.83 43.52
CA GLU A 95 -8.22 1.82 43.91
C GLU A 95 -9.19 2.41 44.92
N GLN A 96 -10.41 1.86 44.98
CA GLN A 96 -11.34 2.21 46.03
C GLN A 96 -11.07 1.36 47.27
N THR A 97 -11.01 1.99 48.44
CA THR A 97 -10.94 1.32 49.73
C THR A 97 -12.36 1.09 50.24
N LEU A 98 -12.71 -0.16 50.51
CA LEU A 98 -14.01 -0.54 51.06
C LEU A 98 -13.91 -0.70 52.58
N VAL A 99 -14.79 -0.04 53.32
CA VAL A 99 -14.93 -0.17 54.77
C VAL A 99 -16.13 -1.06 55.06
N TYR A 100 -15.89 -2.17 55.76
CA TYR A 100 -16.91 -3.17 56.07
C TYR A 100 -17.36 -3.09 57.53
N ALA A 101 -18.63 -3.37 57.78
CA ALA A 101 -19.20 -3.61 59.10
C ALA A 101 -18.83 -5.01 59.61
N SER A 102 -19.05 -5.24 60.91
CA SER A 102 -18.83 -6.56 61.54
C SER A 102 -19.72 -7.67 60.96
N ASP A 103 -20.82 -7.32 60.30
CA ASP A 103 -21.72 -8.25 59.60
C ASP A 103 -21.31 -8.49 58.12
N GLY A 104 -20.24 -7.86 57.64
CA GLY A 104 -19.75 -7.95 56.26
C GLY A 104 -20.40 -6.97 55.28
N SER A 105 -21.35 -6.12 55.69
CA SER A 105 -21.93 -5.09 54.84
C SER A 105 -20.96 -3.93 54.59
N VAL A 106 -21.03 -3.27 53.42
CA VAL A 106 -20.17 -2.12 53.10
C VAL A 106 -20.75 -0.86 53.75
N ILE A 107 -20.01 -0.26 54.68
CA ILE A 107 -20.38 0.99 55.37
C ILE A 107 -19.99 2.21 54.54
N ALA A 108 -18.79 2.19 53.94
CA ALA A 108 -18.26 3.32 53.20
C ALA A 108 -17.29 2.88 52.11
N THR A 109 -17.20 3.71 51.06
CA THR A 109 -16.23 3.56 50.00
C THR A 109 -15.39 4.82 49.92
N LEU A 110 -14.11 4.71 50.25
CA LEU A 110 -13.15 5.82 50.15
C LEU A 110 -12.45 5.72 48.79
N ARG A 111 -12.66 6.70 47.92
CA ARG A 111 -12.07 6.68 46.58
C ARG A 111 -11.92 8.07 45.98
N VAL A 112 -10.84 8.24 45.21
CA VAL A 112 -10.69 9.37 44.27
C VAL A 112 -11.38 9.04 42.94
N GLN A 113 -11.40 7.76 42.54
CA GLN A 113 -12.04 7.27 41.33
C GLN A 113 -12.83 5.98 41.61
N ASN A 114 -14.00 5.83 41.00
CA ASN A 114 -14.79 4.60 41.08
C ASN A 114 -14.25 3.54 40.13
N ARG A 115 -13.29 2.74 40.59
CA ARG A 115 -12.86 1.55 39.84
C ARG A 115 -12.61 0.33 40.70
N VAL A 116 -12.85 -0.83 40.12
CA VAL A 116 -12.45 -2.14 40.63
C VAL A 116 -11.45 -2.72 39.63
N ILE A 117 -10.32 -3.23 40.12
CA ILE A 117 -9.38 -3.96 39.26
C ILE A 117 -9.86 -5.40 39.17
N ILE A 118 -10.09 -5.88 37.96
CA ILE A 118 -10.43 -7.27 37.66
C ILE A 118 -9.33 -7.88 36.80
N GLY A 119 -9.15 -9.20 36.90
CA GLY A 119 -8.25 -9.93 36.04
C GLY A 119 -8.75 -9.94 34.59
N ARG A 120 -7.86 -10.22 33.65
CA ARG A 120 -8.26 -10.38 32.24
C ARG A 120 -9.23 -11.55 32.05
N ASP A 121 -9.04 -12.62 32.82
CA ASP A 121 -9.85 -13.85 32.73
C ASP A 121 -11.25 -13.68 33.31
N ASP A 122 -11.48 -12.64 34.13
CA ASP A 122 -12.79 -12.28 34.66
C ASP A 122 -13.66 -11.52 33.63
N VAL A 123 -13.08 -11.12 32.49
CA VAL A 123 -13.76 -10.36 31.45
C VAL A 123 -14.38 -11.31 30.43
N PRO A 124 -15.71 -11.27 30.19
CA PRO A 124 -16.34 -12.08 29.17
C PRO A 124 -15.73 -11.85 27.79
N GLN A 125 -15.42 -12.92 27.06
CA GLN A 125 -14.79 -12.82 25.73
C GLN A 125 -15.61 -11.97 24.75
N VAL A 126 -16.94 -12.04 24.82
CA VAL A 126 -17.84 -11.21 24.01
C VAL A 126 -17.61 -9.71 24.21
N LEU A 127 -17.28 -9.29 25.43
CA LEU A 127 -16.98 -7.89 25.74
C LEU A 127 -15.63 -7.48 25.13
N ILE A 128 -14.62 -8.35 25.26
CA ILE A 128 -13.31 -8.14 24.64
C ILE A 128 -13.48 -7.98 23.12
N ASP A 129 -14.20 -8.90 22.48
CA ASP A 129 -14.42 -8.88 21.03
C ASP A 129 -15.22 -7.66 20.58
N ALA A 130 -16.20 -7.22 21.37
CA ALA A 130 -16.97 -6.01 21.08
C ALA A 130 -16.10 -4.75 21.13
N VAL A 131 -15.28 -4.60 22.17
CA VAL A 131 -14.36 -3.45 22.33
C VAL A 131 -13.31 -3.46 21.24
N LEU A 132 -12.66 -4.60 20.97
CA LEU A 132 -11.71 -4.72 19.88
C LEU A 132 -12.38 -4.47 18.52
N GLY A 133 -13.59 -4.95 18.30
CA GLY A 133 -14.33 -4.72 17.06
C GLY A 133 -14.66 -3.24 16.81
N ALA A 134 -15.03 -2.50 17.86
CA ALA A 134 -15.42 -1.10 17.79
C ALA A 134 -14.23 -0.12 17.77
N GLU A 135 -13.25 -0.32 18.65
CA GLU A 135 -12.14 0.61 18.85
C GLU A 135 -10.90 0.24 18.04
N ASP A 136 -10.53 -1.04 18.03
CA ASP A 136 -9.23 -1.47 17.50
C ASP A 136 -9.23 -2.93 16.97
N ARG A 137 -9.78 -3.12 15.77
CA ARG A 137 -9.98 -4.45 15.16
C ARG A 137 -8.66 -5.19 14.84
N ARG A 138 -7.53 -4.51 14.93
CA ARG A 138 -6.21 -5.08 14.65
C ARG A 138 -5.26 -4.94 15.83
N PHE A 139 -5.80 -4.75 17.04
CA PHE A 139 -5.01 -4.61 18.25
C PHE A 139 -3.85 -5.61 18.36
N TYR A 140 -4.13 -6.91 18.15
CA TYR A 140 -3.10 -7.98 18.21
C TYR A 140 -2.19 -8.10 16.98
N ARG A 141 -2.36 -7.25 15.98
CA ARG A 141 -1.62 -7.26 14.71
C ARG A 141 -0.76 -6.02 14.50
N HIS A 142 -0.66 -5.14 15.49
CA HIS A 142 0.17 -3.95 15.43
C HIS A 142 0.80 -3.62 16.78
N ASP A 143 1.93 -2.90 16.75
CA ASP A 143 2.71 -2.56 17.95
C ASP A 143 2.27 -1.23 18.58
N GLY A 144 0.96 -1.03 18.70
CA GLY A 144 0.35 0.15 19.33
C GLY A 144 0.05 1.34 18.40
N ILE A 145 0.50 1.34 17.15
CA ILE A 145 0.07 2.31 16.13
C ILE A 145 -0.41 1.56 14.89
N ASP A 146 -1.65 1.82 14.46
CA ASP A 146 -2.21 1.23 13.26
C ASP A 146 -2.21 2.22 12.08
N LEU A 147 -1.11 2.23 11.32
CA LEU A 147 -0.96 3.08 10.13
C LEU A 147 -2.07 2.85 9.10
N ARG A 148 -2.54 1.60 8.96
CA ARG A 148 -3.62 1.26 8.03
C ARG A 148 -4.97 1.81 8.53
N ALA A 149 -5.21 1.86 9.84
CA ALA A 149 -6.41 2.45 10.41
C ALA A 149 -6.39 3.97 10.25
N ILE A 150 -5.24 4.60 10.50
CA ILE A 150 -5.01 6.03 10.28
C ILE A 150 -5.27 6.40 8.82
N ALA A 151 -4.65 5.69 7.86
CA ALA A 151 -4.83 5.95 6.44
C ALA A 151 -6.29 5.80 6.00
N ARG A 152 -6.96 4.72 6.43
CA ARG A 152 -8.38 4.50 6.17
C ARG A 152 -9.24 5.64 6.73
N ALA A 153 -9.02 6.02 7.99
CA ALA A 153 -9.76 7.08 8.65
C ALA A 153 -9.55 8.44 7.97
N ALA A 154 -8.31 8.75 7.58
CA ALA A 154 -7.99 9.97 6.84
C ALA A 154 -8.74 10.03 5.49
N ILE A 155 -8.72 8.94 4.71
CA ILE A 155 -9.43 8.88 3.43
C ILE A 155 -10.95 9.01 3.64
N ALA A 156 -11.51 8.33 4.64
CA ALA A 156 -12.94 8.38 4.94
C ALA A 156 -13.37 9.79 5.38
N ASN A 157 -12.61 10.42 6.28
CA ASN A 157 -12.90 11.76 6.80
C ASN A 157 -12.73 12.82 5.70
N GLN A 158 -11.72 12.68 4.83
CA GLN A 158 -11.54 13.58 3.68
C GLN A 158 -12.72 13.48 2.70
N ARG A 159 -13.21 12.27 2.42
CA ARG A 159 -14.38 12.07 1.55
C ARG A 159 -15.68 12.59 2.16
N ALA A 160 -15.82 12.47 3.49
CA ALA A 160 -16.99 12.93 4.22
C ALA A 160 -16.95 14.44 4.52
N GLY A 161 -15.79 15.09 4.41
CA GLY A 161 -15.60 16.48 4.82
C GLY A 161 -15.69 16.72 6.33
N THR A 162 -15.82 15.65 7.11
CA THR A 162 -15.95 15.67 8.58
C THR A 162 -15.35 14.41 9.17
N VAL A 163 -15.13 14.40 10.49
CA VAL A 163 -14.62 13.23 11.21
C VAL A 163 -15.74 12.20 11.33
N VAL A 164 -15.65 11.12 10.56
CA VAL A 164 -16.59 9.98 10.57
C VAL A 164 -15.95 8.69 11.07
N GLN A 165 -14.63 8.58 11.03
CA GLN A 165 -13.87 7.42 11.49
C GLN A 165 -12.68 7.83 12.37
N GLY A 166 -12.50 7.09 13.47
CA GLY A 166 -11.31 7.15 14.32
C GLY A 166 -10.19 6.28 13.77
N GLY A 167 -8.94 6.72 13.98
CA GLY A 167 -7.72 5.99 13.63
C GLY A 167 -6.82 5.67 14.83
N SER A 168 -7.25 6.02 16.04
CA SER A 168 -6.47 5.80 17.28
C SER A 168 -6.58 4.36 17.76
N THR A 169 -5.53 3.88 18.43
CA THR A 169 -5.46 2.51 18.98
C THR A 169 -5.75 2.52 20.48
N ILE A 170 -6.08 1.35 21.03
CA ILE A 170 -6.26 1.18 22.48
C ILE A 170 -4.98 1.57 23.24
N THR A 171 -3.80 1.27 22.70
CA THR A 171 -2.51 1.64 23.30
C THR A 171 -2.33 3.16 23.38
N GLN A 172 -2.69 3.90 22.32
CA GLN A 172 -2.62 5.36 22.34
C GLN A 172 -3.60 5.96 23.35
N GLN A 173 -4.83 5.43 23.42
CA GLN A 173 -5.83 5.85 24.40
C GLN A 173 -5.35 5.57 25.83
N LEU A 174 -4.73 4.42 26.07
CA LEU A 174 -4.14 4.08 27.37
C LEU A 174 -3.03 5.05 27.76
N VAL A 175 -2.10 5.34 26.86
CA VAL A 175 -1.00 6.30 27.11
C VAL A 175 -1.56 7.68 27.41
N LYS A 176 -2.54 8.15 26.63
CA LYS A 176 -3.23 9.42 26.87
C LYS A 176 -3.82 9.45 28.28
N ASN A 177 -4.61 8.46 28.65
CA ASN A 177 -5.27 8.42 29.96
C ASN A 177 -4.29 8.27 31.13
N ARG A 178 -3.10 7.71 30.91
CA ARG A 178 -2.13 7.40 31.97
C ARG A 178 -1.13 8.52 32.23
N TYR A 179 -0.75 9.25 31.19
CA TYR A 179 0.31 10.26 31.23
C TYR A 179 -0.18 11.68 30.94
N PHE A 180 -1.33 11.83 30.27
CA PHE A 180 -1.93 13.11 29.90
C PHE A 180 -3.43 13.17 30.30
N PRO A 181 -3.75 12.98 31.59
CA PRO A 181 -5.12 12.99 32.09
C PRO A 181 -5.79 14.37 31.99
#